data_AF-A0A640Y2W1-F1
#
_entry.id   AF-A0A640Y2W1-F1
#
_cell.length_a   1.000
_cell.length_b   1.000
_cell.length_c   1.000
_cell.angle_alpha   90.00
_cell.angle_beta   90.00
_cell.angle_gamma   90.00
#
_symmetry.space_group_name_H-M   'P 1'
#
loop_
_entity.id
_entity.type
_entity.pdbx_description
1 polymer ?
#
loop_
_entity_poly.entity_id
_entity_poly.type
_entity_poly.pdbx_seq_one_letter_code
_entity_poly.pdbx_strand_id
1 'polypeptide(L)'
;MDRERGSASVEHAALVLLAALVAGAVVALALAGPERRDGALASAIAFKQRCAVRYPDPCWQDPLTEAYGRSVAGAVRALAPPPEARVGPDGLALVGVDYRRCRQPGCAVPADGRLTTSNRLITAFTSIRDERRGAGSLTIDYWVYRPSIGWEQVSRTVDADTVSGYATTPLLDSASPALVPLETLLGRDEASFAAGEDPPWRGQVKSSWGR
;
A
#
# COMPACT_ATOMS: atom_id res chain seq x y z
N MET A 1 51.31 45.04 -15.80
CA MET A 1 49.95 44.51 -15.62
C MET A 1 50.01 43.03 -15.92
N ASP A 2 50.29 42.20 -14.91
CA ASP A 2 50.16 40.75 -15.01
C ASP A 2 49.14 40.30 -13.98
N ARG A 3 48.13 39.57 -14.47
CA ARG A 3 46.98 39.09 -13.71
C ARG A 3 47.40 37.83 -12.94
N GLU A 4 47.58 37.95 -11.63
CA GLU A 4 47.46 36.81 -10.72
C GLU A 4 45.99 36.36 -10.66
N ARG A 5 45.58 35.55 -11.64
CA ARG A 5 44.29 34.84 -11.65
C ARG A 5 44.57 33.39 -12.01
N GLY A 6 45.00 32.62 -11.02
CA GLY A 6 45.31 31.19 -11.20
C GLY A 6 45.26 30.38 -9.91
N SER A 7 45.85 30.87 -8.81
CA SER A 7 45.99 30.05 -7.58
C SER A 7 44.68 29.81 -6.83
N ALA A 8 43.77 30.79 -6.80
CA ALA A 8 42.52 30.66 -6.03
C ALA A 8 41.65 29.48 -6.50
N SER A 9 41.60 29.14 -7.79
CA SER A 9 40.75 28.02 -8.25
C SER A 9 41.31 26.65 -7.92
N VAL A 10 42.64 26.51 -7.89
CA VAL A 10 43.32 25.24 -7.64
C VAL A 10 43.22 24.87 -6.17
N GLU A 11 43.32 25.86 -5.29
CA GLU A 11 43.13 25.69 -3.84
C GLU A 11 41.69 25.26 -3.51
N HIS A 12 40.69 25.84 -4.17
CA HIS A 12 39.30 25.42 -3.98
C HIS A 12 39.03 24.01 -4.53
N ALA A 13 39.58 23.68 -5.70
CA ALA A 13 39.46 22.34 -6.27
C ALA A 13 40.14 21.28 -5.37
N ALA A 14 41.33 21.59 -4.83
CA ALA A 14 42.04 20.72 -3.92
C ALA A 14 41.29 20.53 -2.59
N LEU A 15 40.69 21.59 -2.06
CA LEU A 15 39.95 21.54 -0.80
C LEU A 15 38.63 20.77 -0.96
N VAL A 16 37.95 20.91 -2.10
CA VAL A 16 36.76 20.10 -2.45
C VAL A 16 37.13 18.62 -2.62
N LEU A 17 38.23 18.32 -3.31
CA LEU A 17 38.74 16.95 -3.47
C LEU A 17 39.13 16.33 -2.13
N LEU A 18 39.79 17.09 -1.25
CA LEU A 18 40.14 16.65 0.09
C LEU A 18 38.90 16.39 0.93
N ALA A 19 37.91 17.29 0.91
CA ALA A 19 36.65 17.10 1.62
C ALA A 19 35.89 15.86 1.12
N ALA A 20 35.87 15.62 -0.19
CA ALA A 20 35.26 14.42 -0.79
C ALA A 20 36.00 13.14 -0.38
N LEU A 21 37.34 13.17 -0.34
CA LEU A 21 38.16 12.03 0.12
C LEU A 21 37.94 11.74 1.61
N VAL A 22 37.91 12.77 2.46
CA VAL A 22 37.65 12.62 3.89
C VAL A 22 36.24 12.05 4.11
N ALA A 23 35.23 12.56 3.40
CA ALA A 23 33.87 12.03 3.46
C ALA A 23 33.82 10.56 3.01
N GLY A 24 34.50 10.21 1.92
CA GLY A 24 34.61 8.84 1.42
C GLY A 24 35.31 7.91 2.42
N ALA A 25 36.38 8.38 3.07
CA ALA A 25 37.10 7.62 4.09
C ALA A 25 36.25 7.39 5.34
N VAL A 26 35.51 8.41 5.79
CA VAL A 26 34.56 8.28 6.93
C VAL A 26 33.48 7.27 6.63
N VAL A 27 32.91 7.30 5.42
CA VAL A 27 31.90 6.30 4.98
C VAL A 27 32.52 4.90 4.92
N ALA A 28 33.72 4.75 4.35
CA ALA A 28 34.40 3.46 4.28
C ALA A 28 34.71 2.89 5.67
N LEU A 29 35.16 3.72 6.61
CA LEU A 29 35.43 3.33 8.00
C LEU A 29 34.14 2.96 8.76
N ALA A 30 33.03 3.67 8.50
CA ALA A 30 31.73 3.34 9.08
C ALA A 30 31.16 2.01 8.55
N LEU A 31 31.55 1.60 7.34
CA LEU A 31 31.11 0.37 6.69
C LEU A 31 32.06 -0.82 6.91
N ALA A 32 33.30 -0.58 7.35
CA ALA A 32 34.32 -1.61 7.59
C ALA A 32 34.21 -2.31 8.97
N GLY A 33 33.00 -2.38 9.53
CA GLY A 33 32.73 -3.23 10.69
C GLY A 33 32.55 -4.69 10.24
N PRO A 34 33.18 -5.68 10.90
CA PRO A 34 33.18 -7.09 10.46
C PRO A 34 31.80 -7.81 10.51
N GLU A 35 30.71 -7.10 10.83
CA GLU A 35 29.43 -7.70 11.21
C GLU A 35 28.19 -6.95 10.63
N ARG A 36 28.31 -6.21 9.52
CA ARG A 36 27.11 -5.63 8.85
C ARG A 36 27.13 -5.79 7.35
N ARG A 37 26.88 -7.03 6.91
CA ARG A 37 26.45 -7.34 5.55
C ARG A 37 24.93 -7.34 5.46
N ASP A 38 24.27 -6.36 6.07
CA ASP A 38 22.83 -6.24 5.97
C ASP A 38 22.49 -5.33 4.79
N GLY A 39 22.03 -5.95 3.72
CA GLY A 39 21.32 -5.27 2.62
C GLY A 39 20.09 -4.48 3.08
N ALA A 40 19.81 -4.40 4.39
CA ALA A 40 18.79 -3.59 5.03
C ALA A 40 18.90 -2.09 4.67
N LEU A 41 20.10 -1.52 4.61
CA LEU A 41 20.25 -0.10 4.24
C LEU A 41 19.98 0.12 2.74
N ALA A 42 20.58 -0.71 1.88
CA ALA A 42 20.36 -0.63 0.44
C ALA A 42 18.91 -0.94 0.05
N SER A 43 18.26 -1.89 0.73
CA SER A 43 16.85 -2.21 0.55
C SER A 43 15.93 -1.13 1.13
N ALA A 44 16.26 -0.50 2.25
CA ALA A 44 15.53 0.65 2.78
C ALA A 44 15.62 1.87 1.86
N ILE A 45 16.78 2.12 1.25
CA ILE A 45 16.98 3.17 0.25
C ILE A 45 16.21 2.85 -1.04
N ALA A 46 16.32 1.61 -1.54
CA ALA A 46 15.58 1.18 -2.74
C ALA A 46 14.06 1.17 -2.52
N PHE A 47 13.60 0.85 -1.29
CA PHE A 47 12.21 0.94 -0.87
C PHE A 47 11.75 2.41 -0.89
N LYS A 48 12.48 3.32 -0.24
CA LYS A 48 12.17 4.75 -0.26
C LYS A 48 12.16 5.35 -1.68
N GLN A 49 13.09 4.96 -2.53
CA GLN A 49 13.15 5.41 -3.93
C GLN A 49 11.98 4.87 -4.78
N ARG A 50 11.59 3.60 -4.59
CA ARG A 50 10.41 3.04 -5.29
C ARG A 50 9.11 3.69 -4.85
N CYS A 51 9.01 4.08 -3.59
CA CYS A 51 7.82 4.70 -3.04
C CYS A 51 7.57 6.11 -3.58
N ALA A 52 8.60 6.94 -3.70
CA ALA A 52 8.48 8.31 -4.24
C ALA A 52 8.00 8.37 -5.69
N VAL A 53 8.23 7.31 -6.47
CA VAL A 53 7.85 7.23 -7.89
C VAL A 53 6.42 6.69 -8.09
N ARG A 54 5.84 6.00 -7.09
CA ARG A 54 4.61 5.22 -7.29
C ARG A 54 3.36 5.86 -6.70
N TYR A 55 3.45 6.72 -5.67
CA TYR A 55 2.32 7.40 -5.04
C TYR A 55 2.74 8.77 -4.43
N PRO A 56 1.85 9.79 -4.43
CA PRO A 56 2.10 11.08 -3.78
C PRO A 56 2.00 11.06 -2.24
N ASP A 57 1.68 9.92 -1.61
CA ASP A 57 1.37 9.80 -0.17
C ASP A 57 2.57 9.36 0.70
N PRO A 58 2.55 9.58 2.03
CA PRO A 58 3.66 9.29 2.94
C PRO A 58 3.95 7.78 3.08
N CYS A 59 4.95 7.33 2.34
CA CYS A 59 5.36 5.92 2.21
C CYS A 59 5.92 5.20 3.45
N TRP A 60 5.85 5.82 4.62
CA TRP A 60 6.41 5.27 5.86
C TRP A 60 5.38 4.56 6.74
N GLN A 61 4.08 4.69 6.43
CA GLN A 61 3.01 3.92 7.05
C GLN A 61 2.32 3.03 6.01
N ASP A 62 1.94 1.82 6.42
CA ASP A 62 1.07 0.98 5.60
C ASP A 62 -0.27 1.71 5.36
N PRO A 63 -0.90 1.56 4.17
CA PRO A 63 -2.11 2.30 3.82
C PRO A 63 -3.27 2.10 4.80
N LEU A 64 -3.40 0.90 5.38
CA LEU A 64 -4.45 0.63 6.38
C LEU A 64 -4.21 1.43 7.67
N THR A 65 -2.97 1.55 8.09
CA THR A 65 -2.58 2.31 9.29
C THR A 65 -2.79 3.79 9.09
N GLU A 66 -2.47 4.31 7.91
CA GLU A 66 -2.76 5.70 7.54
C GLU A 66 -4.27 5.97 7.53
N ALA A 67 -5.07 5.05 6.98
CA ALA A 67 -6.51 5.22 6.88
C ALA A 67 -7.23 5.10 8.23
N TYR A 68 -6.85 4.13 9.07
CA TYR A 68 -7.66 3.70 10.21
C TYR A 68 -6.94 3.72 11.56
N GLY A 69 -5.63 3.95 11.58
CA GLY A 69 -4.78 3.75 12.76
C GLY A 69 -4.44 2.28 13.02
N ARG A 70 -3.40 2.06 13.84
CA ARG A 70 -2.74 0.74 13.96
C ARG A 70 -3.66 -0.40 14.40
N SER A 71 -4.48 -0.18 15.43
CA SER A 71 -5.33 -1.25 15.99
C SER A 71 -6.43 -1.67 15.01
N VAL A 72 -7.08 -0.69 14.35
CA VAL A 72 -8.10 -0.98 13.34
C VAL A 72 -7.47 -1.61 12.10
N ALA A 73 -6.32 -1.13 11.64
CA ALA A 73 -5.57 -1.74 10.54
C ALA A 73 -5.23 -3.22 10.82
N GLY A 74 -4.82 -3.51 12.06
CA GLY A 74 -4.61 -4.87 12.54
C GLY A 74 -5.88 -5.72 12.46
N ALA A 75 -7.01 -5.21 12.94
CA ALA A 75 -8.29 -5.91 12.88
C ALA A 75 -8.73 -6.17 11.43
N VAL A 76 -8.58 -5.17 10.56
CA VAL A 76 -8.85 -5.27 9.11
C VAL A 76 -8.03 -6.39 8.47
N ARG A 77 -6.75 -6.55 8.84
CA ARG A 77 -5.92 -7.64 8.34
C ARG A 77 -6.30 -8.99 8.96
N ALA A 78 -6.49 -9.05 10.28
CA ALA A 78 -6.77 -10.30 10.99
C ALA A 78 -8.10 -10.94 10.58
N LEU A 79 -9.10 -10.09 10.28
CA LEU A 79 -10.46 -10.52 9.95
C LEU A 79 -10.72 -10.59 8.44
N ALA A 80 -9.70 -10.38 7.61
CA ALA A 80 -9.83 -10.39 6.16
C ALA A 80 -10.33 -11.77 5.66
N PRO A 81 -11.33 -11.80 4.77
CA PRO A 81 -11.78 -13.06 4.19
C PRO A 81 -10.70 -13.67 3.29
N PRO A 82 -10.66 -15.01 3.15
CA PRO A 82 -9.77 -15.66 2.21
C PRO A 82 -10.07 -15.21 0.76
N PRO A 83 -9.06 -15.17 -0.13
CA PRO A 83 -9.21 -14.76 -1.52
C PRO A 83 -9.93 -15.82 -2.37
N GLU A 84 -11.23 -15.98 -2.18
CA GLU A 84 -12.02 -16.99 -2.89
C GLU A 84 -12.33 -16.59 -4.33
N ALA A 85 -12.19 -17.56 -5.23
CA ALA A 85 -12.65 -17.43 -6.61
C ALA A 85 -14.16 -17.66 -6.73
N ARG A 86 -14.80 -16.97 -7.66
CA ARG A 86 -16.21 -17.16 -8.05
C ARG A 86 -16.29 -17.39 -9.55
N VAL A 87 -17.14 -18.32 -9.97
CA VAL A 87 -17.31 -18.62 -11.40
C VAL A 87 -18.13 -17.51 -12.04
N GLY A 88 -17.55 -16.84 -13.04
CA GLY A 88 -18.20 -15.81 -13.83
C GLY A 88 -19.15 -16.37 -14.90
N PRO A 89 -19.92 -15.50 -15.57
CA PRO A 89 -20.84 -15.89 -16.64
C PRO A 89 -20.16 -16.60 -17.83
N ASP A 90 -18.86 -16.38 -18.02
CA ASP A 90 -18.02 -16.99 -19.04
C ASP A 90 -17.38 -18.33 -18.59
N GLY A 91 -17.70 -18.79 -17.38
CA GLY A 91 -17.16 -20.02 -16.80
C GLY A 91 -15.76 -19.87 -16.19
N LEU A 92 -15.15 -18.67 -16.24
CA LEU A 92 -13.86 -18.44 -15.62
C LEU A 92 -14.01 -18.33 -14.09
N ALA A 93 -13.08 -18.92 -13.34
CA ALA A 93 -12.96 -18.69 -11.91
C ALA A 93 -12.24 -17.35 -11.68
N LEU A 94 -12.93 -16.37 -11.10
CA LEU A 94 -12.45 -14.99 -10.94
C LEU A 94 -12.21 -14.67 -9.46
N VAL A 95 -11.04 -14.11 -9.15
CA VAL A 95 -10.69 -13.59 -7.81
C VAL A 95 -10.83 -12.07 -7.75
N GLY A 96 -10.88 -11.53 -6.53
CA GLY A 96 -10.93 -10.09 -6.31
C GLY A 96 -9.73 -9.35 -6.90
N VAL A 97 -9.96 -8.24 -7.59
CA VAL A 97 -8.89 -7.44 -8.20
C VAL A 97 -9.11 -5.95 -7.99
N ASP A 98 -8.04 -5.18 -8.10
CA ASP A 98 -8.14 -3.72 -8.14
C ASP A 98 -8.78 -3.26 -9.46
N TYR A 99 -10.01 -2.75 -9.39
CA TYR A 99 -10.78 -2.29 -10.55
C TYR A 99 -10.07 -1.20 -11.35
N ARG A 100 -9.14 -0.46 -10.74
CA ARG A 100 -8.34 0.57 -11.43
C ARG A 100 -7.29 -0.02 -12.36
N ARG A 101 -6.96 -1.30 -12.16
CA ARG A 101 -5.90 -2.03 -12.89
C ARG A 101 -6.44 -3.18 -13.73
N CYS A 102 -7.61 -3.72 -13.38
CA CYS A 102 -8.22 -4.85 -14.05
C CYS A 102 -9.75 -4.70 -14.09
N ARG A 103 -10.32 -4.63 -15.30
CA ARG A 103 -11.78 -4.53 -15.56
C ARG A 103 -12.28 -5.57 -16.55
N GLN A 104 -11.50 -6.61 -16.82
CA GLN A 104 -11.83 -7.65 -17.78
C GLN A 104 -11.65 -9.02 -17.11
N PRO A 105 -12.52 -10.02 -17.36
CA PRO A 105 -12.45 -11.31 -16.68
C PRO A 105 -11.08 -11.99 -16.78
N GLY A 106 -10.44 -11.93 -17.96
CA GLY A 106 -9.14 -12.57 -18.21
C GLY A 106 -8.01 -12.10 -17.28
N CYS A 107 -8.03 -10.87 -16.75
CA CYS A 107 -7.00 -10.41 -15.83
C CYS A 107 -7.24 -10.77 -14.37
N ALA A 108 -8.42 -11.33 -14.06
CA ALA A 108 -8.85 -11.74 -12.73
C ALA A 108 -8.82 -13.27 -12.53
N VAL A 109 -8.26 -14.04 -13.48
CA VAL A 109 -8.07 -15.49 -13.34
C VAL A 109 -6.92 -15.77 -12.36
N PRO A 110 -7.11 -16.57 -11.30
CA PRO A 110 -6.06 -16.83 -10.32
C PRO A 110 -4.90 -17.62 -10.93
N ALA A 111 -3.67 -17.31 -10.53
CA ALA A 111 -2.48 -18.10 -10.82
C ALA A 111 -1.99 -18.82 -9.56
N ASP A 112 -1.88 -18.08 -8.46
CA ASP A 112 -1.52 -18.60 -7.14
C ASP A 112 -2.40 -17.96 -6.05
N GLY A 113 -2.07 -18.19 -4.77
CA GLY A 113 -2.83 -17.66 -3.64
C GLY A 113 -2.76 -16.13 -3.45
N ARG A 114 -1.98 -15.39 -4.26
CA ARG A 114 -1.73 -13.95 -4.15
C ARG A 114 -1.85 -13.20 -5.48
N LEU A 115 -1.60 -13.87 -6.60
CA LEU A 115 -1.52 -13.28 -7.92
C LEU A 115 -2.50 -13.92 -8.91
N THR A 116 -2.94 -13.10 -9.86
CA THR A 116 -3.63 -13.55 -11.07
C THR A 116 -2.62 -13.95 -12.15
N THR A 117 -3.08 -14.68 -13.17
CA THR A 117 -2.28 -15.04 -14.36
C THR A 117 -1.77 -13.83 -15.13
N SER A 118 -2.43 -12.67 -14.96
CA SER A 118 -2.00 -11.38 -15.52
C SER A 118 -1.12 -10.57 -14.57
N ASN A 119 -0.50 -11.21 -13.56
CA ASN A 119 0.37 -10.59 -12.58
C ASN A 119 -0.29 -9.40 -11.85
N ARG A 120 -1.58 -9.55 -11.49
CA ARG A 120 -2.30 -8.63 -10.61
C ARG A 120 -2.33 -9.20 -9.21
N LEU A 121 -2.23 -8.34 -8.20
CA LEU A 121 -2.51 -8.73 -6.82
C LEU A 121 -3.99 -9.08 -6.70
N ILE A 122 -4.27 -10.15 -5.96
CA ILE A 122 -5.61 -10.40 -5.46
C ILE A 122 -5.92 -9.34 -4.42
N THR A 123 -7.03 -8.63 -4.58
CA THR A 123 -7.34 -7.41 -3.82
C THR A 123 -8.76 -7.46 -3.26
N ALA A 124 -8.92 -6.95 -2.04
CA ALA A 124 -10.19 -6.52 -1.49
C ALA A 124 -10.07 -5.05 -1.06
N PHE A 125 -11.09 -4.26 -1.38
CA PHE A 125 -11.21 -2.91 -0.86
C PHE A 125 -11.83 -2.96 0.54
N THR A 126 -11.54 -1.98 1.38
CA THR A 126 -12.07 -1.94 2.75
C THR A 126 -12.73 -0.60 3.02
N SER A 127 -13.72 -0.60 3.90
CA SER A 127 -14.26 0.61 4.52
C SER A 127 -14.71 0.33 5.95
N ILE A 128 -14.74 1.38 6.77
CA ILE A 128 -15.03 1.28 8.20
C ILE A 128 -16.27 2.07 8.58
N ARG A 129 -17.18 1.43 9.32
CA ARG A 129 -18.20 2.09 10.13
C ARG A 129 -17.79 2.01 11.60
N ASP A 130 -17.26 3.12 12.12
CA ASP A 130 -16.81 3.22 13.51
C ASP A 130 -17.93 3.75 14.40
N GLU A 131 -18.60 2.85 15.09
CA GLU A 131 -19.69 3.15 16.02
C GLU A 131 -19.27 2.94 17.48
N ARG A 132 -17.96 2.88 17.76
CA ARG A 132 -17.44 2.53 19.09
C ARG A 132 -17.85 3.53 20.19
N ARG A 133 -18.13 4.79 19.82
CA ARG A 133 -18.64 5.81 20.75
C ARG A 133 -20.15 5.72 21.03
N GLY A 134 -20.90 4.99 20.20
CA GLY A 134 -22.36 4.85 20.31
C GLY A 134 -22.77 3.42 20.59
N ALA A 135 -22.63 2.54 19.59
CA ALA A 135 -23.01 1.12 19.66
C ALA A 135 -21.92 0.22 20.28
N GLY A 136 -20.72 0.77 20.56
CA GLY A 136 -19.62 0.00 21.15
C GLY A 136 -18.96 -0.99 20.19
N SER A 137 -19.19 -0.85 18.89
CA SER A 137 -18.71 -1.78 17.86
C SER A 137 -18.04 -1.06 16.71
N LEU A 138 -17.24 -1.83 15.98
CA LEU A 138 -16.60 -1.43 14.74
C LEU A 138 -17.03 -2.42 13.66
N THR A 139 -17.57 -1.93 12.54
CA THR A 139 -17.87 -2.78 11.38
C THR A 139 -16.87 -2.52 10.27
N ILE A 140 -16.27 -3.60 9.78
CA ILE A 140 -15.33 -3.64 8.67
C ILE A 140 -16.06 -4.26 7.48
N ASP A 141 -16.21 -3.50 6.40
CA ASP A 141 -16.71 -4.02 5.14
C ASP A 141 -15.54 -4.30 4.20
N TYR A 142 -15.52 -5.49 3.62
CA TYR A 142 -14.61 -5.90 2.56
C TYR A 142 -15.38 -5.95 1.25
N TRP A 143 -14.96 -5.15 0.28
CA TRP A 143 -15.57 -5.05 -1.04
C TRP A 143 -14.68 -5.74 -2.07
N VAL A 144 -15.16 -6.83 -2.64
CA VAL A 144 -14.40 -7.67 -3.57
C VAL A 144 -14.98 -7.47 -4.97
N TYR A 145 -14.23 -6.77 -5.82
CA TYR A 145 -14.60 -6.55 -7.22
C TYR A 145 -14.09 -7.68 -8.11
N ARG A 146 -15.00 -8.26 -8.90
CA ARG A 146 -14.68 -9.25 -9.94
C ARG A 146 -15.31 -8.77 -11.26
N PRO A 147 -14.52 -8.52 -12.31
CA PRO A 147 -15.05 -8.19 -13.62
C PRO A 147 -16.09 -9.22 -14.08
N SER A 148 -17.11 -8.78 -14.82
CA SER A 148 -18.31 -9.53 -15.26
C SER A 148 -19.23 -10.10 -14.17
N ILE A 149 -18.84 -10.08 -12.90
CA ILE A 149 -19.68 -10.47 -11.75
C ILE A 149 -20.14 -9.23 -10.97
N GLY A 150 -19.27 -8.23 -10.79
CA GLY A 150 -19.51 -7.03 -10.00
C GLY A 150 -18.89 -7.09 -8.61
N TRP A 151 -19.58 -6.50 -7.63
CA TRP A 151 -19.07 -6.31 -6.27
C TRP A 151 -19.72 -7.27 -5.28
N GLU A 152 -18.90 -7.94 -4.48
CA GLU A 152 -19.32 -8.73 -3.32
C GLU A 152 -18.93 -8.00 -2.04
N GLN A 153 -19.85 -7.92 -1.07
CA GLN A 153 -19.58 -7.37 0.25
C GLN A 153 -19.47 -8.50 1.27
N VAL A 154 -18.41 -8.47 2.07
CA VAL A 154 -18.27 -9.30 3.27
C VAL A 154 -18.09 -8.38 4.47
N SER A 155 -18.97 -8.47 5.46
CA SER A 155 -18.88 -7.65 6.67
C SER A 155 -18.37 -8.45 7.87
N ARG A 156 -17.59 -7.78 8.72
CA ARG A 156 -17.13 -8.28 10.02
C ARG A 156 -17.41 -7.21 11.07
N THR A 157 -18.06 -7.58 12.15
CA THR A 157 -18.29 -6.70 13.29
C THR A 157 -17.43 -7.18 14.45
N VAL A 158 -16.79 -6.23 15.12
CA VAL A 158 -15.88 -6.48 16.23
C VAL A 158 -16.18 -5.51 17.37
N ASP A 159 -16.17 -6.03 18.59
CA ASP A 159 -16.44 -5.23 19.79
C ASP A 159 -15.27 -4.28 20.08
N ALA A 160 -15.58 -3.07 20.55
CA ALA A 160 -14.60 -1.99 20.71
C ALA A 160 -13.41 -2.35 21.62
N ASP A 161 -13.66 -3.16 22.65
CA ASP A 161 -12.67 -3.62 23.63
C ASP A 161 -11.64 -4.58 23.00
N THR A 162 -12.09 -5.43 22.07
CA THR A 162 -11.22 -6.38 21.37
C THR A 162 -10.35 -5.75 20.28
N VAL A 163 -10.73 -4.59 19.73
CA VAL A 163 -10.00 -3.92 18.64
C VAL A 163 -8.53 -3.67 19.01
N SER A 164 -8.27 -3.30 20.27
CA SER A 164 -6.91 -3.02 20.75
C SER A 164 -5.98 -4.25 20.66
N GLY A 165 -6.53 -5.45 20.83
CA GLY A 165 -5.79 -6.72 20.78
C GLY A 165 -5.22 -7.03 19.39
N TYR A 166 -5.79 -6.46 18.33
CA TYR A 166 -5.29 -6.65 16.96
C TYR A 166 -4.10 -5.74 16.60
N ALA A 167 -3.68 -4.82 17.48
CA ALA A 167 -2.58 -3.90 17.19
C ALA A 167 -1.23 -4.62 16.89
N THR A 168 -1.08 -5.89 17.27
CA THR A 168 0.11 -6.70 16.99
C THR A 168 0.02 -7.48 15.67
N THR A 169 -1.15 -7.53 15.02
CA THR A 169 -1.33 -8.25 13.76
C THR A 169 -0.38 -7.72 12.69
N PRO A 170 0.48 -8.56 12.09
CA PRO A 170 1.42 -8.13 11.04
C PRO A 170 0.70 -7.61 9.80
N LEU A 171 1.15 -6.46 9.28
CA LEU A 171 0.64 -5.86 8.03
C LEU A 171 1.68 -6.06 6.93
N LEU A 172 1.77 -7.29 6.42
CA LEU A 172 2.75 -7.66 5.40
C LEU A 172 2.24 -7.25 4.01
N ASP A 173 3.09 -6.60 3.21
CA ASP A 173 2.82 -6.30 1.79
C ASP A 173 2.60 -7.57 0.94
N SER A 174 3.13 -8.70 1.41
CA SER A 174 2.97 -10.01 0.76
C SER A 174 1.67 -10.73 1.12
N ALA A 175 0.89 -10.22 2.07
CA ALA A 175 -0.34 -10.85 2.51
C ALA A 175 -1.42 -10.80 1.40
N SER A 176 -2.21 -11.86 1.32
CA SER A 176 -3.31 -12.01 0.37
C SER A 176 -4.65 -12.13 1.11
N PRO A 177 -5.68 -11.35 0.74
CA PRO A 177 -5.66 -10.34 -0.32
C PRO A 177 -4.84 -9.09 0.07
N ALA A 178 -4.41 -8.33 -0.92
CA ALA A 178 -4.02 -6.94 -0.73
C ALA A 178 -5.26 -6.14 -0.30
N LEU A 179 -5.12 -5.28 0.72
CA LEU A 179 -6.23 -4.54 1.31
C LEU A 179 -6.08 -3.05 0.98
N VAL A 180 -7.10 -2.49 0.34
CA VAL A 180 -7.08 -1.09 -0.13
C VAL A 180 -8.18 -0.30 0.58
N PRO A 181 -7.86 0.66 1.45
CA PRO A 181 -8.85 1.54 2.07
C PRO A 181 -9.56 2.40 1.02
N LEU A 182 -10.89 2.42 1.04
CA LEU A 182 -11.67 3.29 0.15
C LEU A 182 -11.58 4.74 0.60
N GLU A 183 -11.48 4.99 1.90
CA GLU A 183 -11.43 6.32 2.53
C GLU A 183 -10.26 7.15 2.01
N THR A 184 -9.12 6.50 1.73
CA THR A 184 -7.93 7.15 1.17
C THR A 184 -7.86 7.12 -0.35
N LEU A 185 -8.81 6.45 -1.02
CA LEU A 185 -8.79 6.26 -2.46
C LEU A 185 -9.30 7.50 -3.22
N LEU A 186 -8.37 8.22 -3.85
CA LEU A 186 -8.69 9.34 -4.74
C LEU A 186 -9.43 8.87 -6.00
N GLY A 187 -10.41 9.66 -6.45
CA GLY A 187 -11.11 9.37 -7.71
C GLY A 187 -12.08 8.18 -7.66
N ARG A 188 -12.39 7.66 -6.45
CA ARG A 188 -13.19 6.44 -6.30
C ARG A 188 -14.63 6.60 -6.77
N ASP A 189 -15.23 7.75 -6.47
CA ASP A 189 -16.64 8.02 -6.74
C ASP A 189 -16.87 8.49 -8.18
N GLU A 190 -15.79 8.81 -8.90
CA GLU A 190 -15.77 9.26 -10.30
C GLU A 190 -15.51 8.09 -11.26
N ALA A 191 -15.12 6.92 -10.77
CA ALA A 191 -14.83 5.77 -11.60
C ALA A 191 -16.09 5.27 -12.34
N SER A 192 -16.00 5.08 -13.65
CA SER A 192 -17.06 4.48 -14.46
C SER A 192 -17.00 2.95 -14.44
N PHE A 193 -18.16 2.29 -14.47
CA PHE A 193 -18.28 0.83 -14.47
C PHE A 193 -19.18 0.38 -15.60
N ALA A 194 -19.07 -0.88 -16.00
CA ALA A 194 -20.02 -1.49 -16.92
C ALA A 194 -21.41 -1.58 -16.26
N ALA A 195 -22.45 -1.73 -17.07
CA ALA A 195 -23.80 -1.93 -16.55
C ALA A 195 -23.84 -3.15 -15.62
N GLY A 196 -24.41 -2.97 -14.42
CA GLY A 196 -24.48 -4.01 -13.39
C GLY A 196 -23.24 -4.16 -12.51
N GLU A 197 -22.18 -3.39 -12.75
CA GLU A 197 -20.95 -3.39 -11.93
C GLU A 197 -20.77 -2.13 -11.08
N ASP A 198 -21.81 -1.30 -10.93
CA ASP A 198 -21.71 -0.10 -10.13
C ASP A 198 -21.40 -0.43 -8.66
N PRO A 199 -20.42 0.26 -8.05
CA PRO A 199 -20.02 -0.01 -6.70
C PRO A 199 -21.12 0.39 -5.71
N PRO A 200 -21.56 -0.54 -4.83
CA PRO A 200 -22.60 -0.25 -3.83
C PRO A 200 -22.14 0.78 -2.78
N TRP A 201 -20.84 0.94 -2.58
CA TRP A 201 -20.24 1.89 -1.65
C TRP A 201 -20.16 3.33 -2.19
N ARG A 202 -20.50 3.56 -3.47
CA ARG A 202 -20.36 4.88 -4.12
C ARG A 202 -21.14 5.95 -3.36
N GLY A 203 -20.46 7.03 -2.99
CA GLY A 203 -21.05 8.14 -2.23
C GLY A 203 -21.42 7.82 -0.78
N GLN A 204 -21.18 6.60 -0.30
CA GLN A 204 -21.46 6.19 1.08
C GLN A 204 -20.23 6.29 1.98
N VAL A 205 -19.04 6.01 1.42
CA VAL A 205 -17.76 6.07 2.15
C VAL A 205 -17.23 7.51 2.12
N LYS A 206 -16.93 8.08 3.28
CA LYS A 206 -16.37 9.43 3.39
C LYS A 206 -14.86 9.41 3.13
N SER A 207 -14.36 10.40 2.41
CA SER A 207 -12.92 10.54 2.16
C SER A 207 -12.20 11.02 3.42
N SER A 208 -11.00 10.48 3.68
CA SER A 208 -10.09 11.01 4.70
C SER A 208 -9.33 12.26 4.22
N TRP A 209 -9.25 12.46 2.90
CA TRP A 209 -8.48 13.54 2.25
C TRP A 209 -9.29 14.80 1.92
N GLY A 210 -10.41 15.05 2.61
CA GLY A 210 -11.19 16.27 2.39
C GLY A 210 -12.35 16.46 3.35
N ARG A 211 -12.17 17.39 4.30
CA ARG A 211 -13.16 18.42 4.61
C ARG A 211 -12.72 19.70 3.91
#